data_AF-A0A511BPU3-F1
#
_entry.id   AF-A0A511BPU3-F1
#
_cell.length_a   1.000
_cell.length_b   1.000
_cell.length_c   1.000
_cell.angle_alpha   90.00
_cell.angle_beta   90.00
_cell.angle_gamma   90.00
#
_symmetry.space_group_name_H-M   'P 1'
#
loop_
_entity.id
_entity.type
_entity.pdbx_description
1 polymer ?
#
loop_
_entity_poly.entity_id
_entity_poly.type
_entity_poly.pdbx_seq_one_letter_code
_entity_poly.pdbx_strand_id
1 'polypeptide(L)'
;MSAGASRRRRQILRTGRPIVLSRADLSASVTVTGYAPPPQASQLAEGVGKATLLAQITADETSRTGYEPRKGDNLRDGPKTYTLTDASPVFDRGTLCGWTLIASGGS
;
A
#
# COMPACT_ATOMS: atom_id res chain seq x y z
N MET A 1 11.01 8.85 -18.17
CA MET A 1 10.88 7.94 -17.01
C MET A 1 12.18 7.98 -16.22
N SER A 2 12.17 8.33 -14.93
CA SER A 2 13.40 8.20 -14.14
C SER A 2 13.69 6.72 -13.84
N ALA A 3 14.96 6.35 -13.79
CA ALA A 3 15.36 4.95 -13.57
C ALA A 3 14.85 4.39 -12.23
N GLY A 4 14.64 5.24 -11.22
CA GLY A 4 14.18 4.87 -9.88
C GLY A 4 12.70 4.46 -9.83
N ALA A 5 11.81 5.26 -10.44
CA ALA A 5 10.39 4.93 -10.52
C ALA A 5 10.16 3.64 -11.33
N SER A 6 10.91 3.47 -12.42
CA SER A 6 10.90 2.24 -13.22
C SER A 6 11.43 1.02 -12.45
N ARG A 7 12.35 1.18 -11.49
CA ARG A 7 12.86 0.06 -10.66
C ARG A 7 11.83 -0.35 -9.60
N ARG A 8 11.23 0.62 -8.89
CA ARG A 8 10.15 0.36 -7.91
C ARG A 8 8.94 -0.29 -8.57
N ARG A 9 8.46 0.26 -9.70
CA ARG A 9 7.35 -0.31 -10.45
C ARG A 9 7.65 -1.74 -10.89
N ARG A 10 8.86 -2.01 -11.40
CA ARG A 10 9.27 -3.39 -11.75
C ARG A 10 9.30 -4.32 -10.54
N GLN A 11 9.73 -3.86 -9.36
CA GLN A 11 9.69 -4.67 -8.14
C GLN A 11 8.25 -5.00 -7.74
N ILE A 12 7.36 -4.01 -7.71
CA ILE A 12 5.94 -4.23 -7.39
C ILE A 12 5.29 -5.15 -8.41
N LEU A 13 5.57 -5.00 -9.70
CA LEU A 13 5.01 -5.89 -10.72
C LEU A 13 5.59 -7.31 -10.67
N ARG A 14 6.84 -7.49 -10.23
CA ARG A 14 7.50 -8.81 -10.16
C ARG A 14 7.17 -9.58 -8.88
N THR A 15 7.09 -8.90 -7.75
CA THR A 15 6.95 -9.53 -6.42
C THR A 15 5.75 -9.02 -5.64
N GLY A 16 4.95 -8.14 -6.23
CA GLY A 16 3.71 -7.68 -5.64
C GLY A 16 2.64 -8.75 -5.67
N ARG A 17 1.60 -8.49 -4.90
CA ARG A 17 0.40 -9.30 -4.75
C ARG A 17 -0.82 -8.39 -4.81
N PRO A 18 -2.00 -8.93 -5.14
CA PRO A 18 -3.22 -8.15 -5.09
C PRO A 18 -3.50 -7.71 -3.64
N ILE A 19 -3.70 -6.41 -3.45
CA ILE A 19 -4.13 -5.79 -2.21
C ILE A 19 -5.45 -5.07 -2.51
N VAL A 20 -6.40 -5.12 -1.59
CA VAL A 20 -7.66 -4.38 -1.71
C VAL A 20 -7.62 -3.18 -0.79
N LEU A 21 -7.86 -2.00 -1.35
CA LEU A 21 -8.10 -0.78 -0.59
C LEU A 21 -9.60 -0.50 -0.59
N SER A 22 -10.16 -0.22 0.56
CA SER A 22 -11.55 0.21 0.67
C SER A 22 -11.72 1.34 1.66
N ARG A 23 -12.75 2.15 1.47
CA ARG A 23 -13.15 3.14 2.47
C ARG A 23 -13.65 2.45 3.74
N ALA A 24 -13.55 3.15 4.87
CA ALA A 24 -14.09 2.66 6.14
C ALA A 24 -15.60 2.35 6.08
N ASP A 25 -16.35 3.12 5.29
CA ASP A 25 -17.78 2.97 5.04
C ASP A 25 -18.12 2.03 3.87
N LEU A 26 -17.10 1.41 3.26
CA LEU A 26 -17.21 0.56 2.06
C LEU A 26 -17.81 1.25 0.82
N SER A 27 -17.92 2.59 0.81
CA SER A 27 -18.46 3.37 -0.32
C SER A 27 -17.65 3.25 -1.60
N ALA A 28 -16.34 3.00 -1.48
CA ALA A 28 -15.45 2.74 -2.59
C ALA A 28 -14.43 1.66 -2.23
N SER A 29 -14.06 0.86 -3.22
CA SER A 29 -13.06 -0.20 -3.11
C SER A 29 -12.29 -0.33 -4.42
N VAL A 30 -10.99 -0.55 -4.34
CA VAL A 30 -10.12 -0.78 -5.49
C VAL A 30 -9.13 -1.90 -5.19
N THR A 31 -8.98 -2.83 -6.13
CA THR A 31 -7.91 -3.81 -6.10
C THR A 31 -6.70 -3.24 -6.82
N VAL A 32 -5.56 -3.20 -6.12
CA VAL A 32 -4.29 -2.66 -6.59
C VAL A 32 -3.21 -3.73 -6.51
N THR A 33 -2.20 -3.61 -7.37
CA THR A 33 -0.98 -4.43 -7.22
C THR A 33 -0.05 -3.76 -6.21
N GLY A 34 0.21 -4.44 -5.09
CA GLY A 34 1.00 -3.91 -3.99
C GLY A 34 2.12 -4.84 -3.55
N TYR A 35 3.22 -4.26 -3.11
CA TYR A 35 4.31 -4.97 -2.46
C TYR A 35 4.40 -4.51 -1.00
N ALA A 36 4.19 -5.43 -0.07
CA ALA A 36 4.53 -5.23 1.32
C ALA A 36 5.77 -6.09 1.65
N PRO A 37 6.94 -5.48 1.94
CA PRO A 37 8.10 -6.22 2.41
C PRO A 37 7.76 -7.00 3.69
N PRO A 38 8.41 -8.16 3.90
CA PRO A 38 8.24 -8.91 5.15
C PRO A 38 8.63 -8.01 6.33
N PRO A 39 7.94 -8.16 7.49
CA PRO A 39 8.28 -7.40 8.68
C PRO A 39 9.76 -7.61 9.02
N GLN A 40 10.49 -6.51 9.22
CA GLN A 40 11.90 -6.59 9.57
C GLN A 40 12.05 -7.14 11.00
N ALA A 41 13.13 -7.87 11.27
CA ALA A 41 13.34 -8.54 12.56
C ALA A 41 13.26 -7.60 13.78
N SER A 42 13.56 -6.31 13.61
CA SER A 42 13.40 -5.26 14.62
C SER A 42 11.93 -5.04 15.03
N GLN A 43 10.98 -5.19 14.10
CA GLN A 43 9.55 -5.04 14.36
C GLN A 43 8.94 -6.27 15.05
N LEU A 44 9.63 -7.42 15.00
CA LEU A 44 9.25 -8.62 15.75
C LEU A 44 9.68 -8.55 17.22
N ALA A 45 10.71 -7.74 17.55
CA ALA A 45 11.27 -7.64 18.89
C ALA A 45 10.48 -6.71 19.84
N GLU A 46 9.72 -5.75 19.32
CA GLU A 46 8.96 -4.77 20.13
C GLU A 46 7.61 -5.28 20.66
N GLY A 47 7.31 -6.57 20.51
CA GLY A 47 6.11 -7.17 21.06
C GLY A 47 4.92 -7.13 20.10
N VAL A 48 4.16 -8.22 20.17
CA VAL A 48 3.13 -8.70 19.23
C VAL A 48 1.88 -7.80 19.14
N GLY A 49 1.92 -6.54 19.62
CA GLY A 49 0.73 -5.71 19.81
C GLY A 49 0.18 -5.01 18.56
N LYS A 50 1.03 -4.54 17.65
CA LYS A 50 0.61 -3.78 16.45
C LYS A 50 1.67 -3.89 15.34
N ALA A 51 1.59 -4.94 14.53
CA ALA A 51 2.47 -5.06 13.37
C ALA A 51 2.14 -3.94 12.36
N THR A 52 2.97 -2.90 12.30
CA THR A 52 2.87 -1.86 11.28
C THR A 52 3.22 -2.47 9.93
N LEU A 53 2.26 -2.47 9.00
CA LEU A 53 2.46 -2.89 7.63
C LEU A 53 2.84 -1.66 6.80
N LEU A 54 4.01 -1.71 6.17
CA LEU A 54 4.39 -0.77 5.13
C LEU A 54 4.14 -1.44 3.78
N ALA A 55 3.25 -0.88 2.98
CA ALA A 55 2.94 -1.38 1.64
C ALA A 55 3.21 -0.30 0.58
N GLN A 56 3.66 -0.71 -0.60
CA GLN A 56 3.86 0.17 -1.75
C GLN A 56 3.01 -0.32 -2.91
N ILE A 57 2.22 0.56 -3.50
CA ILE A 57 1.31 0.22 -4.61
C ILE A 57 1.62 1.06 -5.85
N THR A 58 1.25 0.55 -7.02
CA THR A 58 1.27 1.31 -8.28
C THR A 58 0.14 2.35 -8.32
N ALA A 59 0.33 3.41 -9.12
CA ALA A 59 -0.70 4.41 -9.35
C ALA A 59 -1.70 4.02 -10.47
N ASP A 60 -1.47 2.92 -11.18
CA ASP A 60 -2.23 2.58 -12.39
C ASP A 60 -3.72 2.39 -12.08
N GLU A 61 -4.06 1.58 -11.08
CA GLU A 61 -5.44 1.29 -10.72
C GLU A 61 -6.10 2.43 -9.94
N THR A 62 -5.34 3.13 -9.09
CA THR A 62 -5.84 4.30 -8.33
C THR A 62 -6.15 5.48 -9.25
N SER A 63 -5.28 5.78 -10.22
CA SER A 63 -5.50 6.84 -11.20
C SER A 63 -6.66 6.51 -12.15
N ARG A 64 -6.82 5.24 -12.53
CA ARG A 64 -7.92 4.78 -13.39
C ARG A 64 -9.29 4.89 -12.72
N THR A 65 -9.35 4.70 -11.41
CA THR A 65 -10.61 4.70 -10.64
C THR A 65 -10.89 6.04 -9.94
N GLY A 66 -9.92 6.96 -9.92
CA GLY A 66 -9.98 8.17 -9.09
C GLY A 66 -9.90 7.86 -7.59
N TYR A 67 -9.48 6.64 -7.23
CA TYR A 67 -9.35 6.26 -5.82
C TYR A 67 -8.04 6.82 -5.25
N GLU A 68 -8.15 7.81 -4.38
CA GLU A 68 -7.02 8.32 -3.60
C GLU A 68 -6.97 7.65 -2.23
N PRO A 69 -5.92 6.86 -1.90
CA PRO A 69 -5.76 6.26 -0.60
C PRO A 69 -5.61 7.34 0.48
N ARG A 70 -6.28 7.16 1.62
CA ARG A 70 -6.23 8.11 2.74
C ARG A 70 -6.25 7.42 4.09
N LYS A 71 -5.83 8.16 5.12
CA LYS A 71 -5.95 7.72 6.52
C LYS A 71 -7.39 7.28 6.84
N GLY A 72 -7.52 6.14 7.50
CA GLY A 72 -8.80 5.54 7.88
C GLY A 72 -9.36 4.54 6.86
N ASP A 73 -8.81 4.47 5.65
CA ASP A 73 -9.17 3.40 4.72
C ASP A 73 -8.71 2.03 5.26
N ASN A 74 -9.38 0.97 4.81
CA ASN A 74 -9.00 -0.40 5.07
C ASN A 74 -8.06 -0.90 3.96
N LEU A 75 -7.00 -1.59 4.37
CA LEU A 75 -6.08 -2.31 3.49
C LEU A 75 -6.18 -3.79 3.79
N ARG A 76 -6.62 -4.57 2.80
CA ARG A 76 -6.71 -6.03 2.91
C ARG A 76 -5.62 -6.68 2.07
N ASP A 77 -4.75 -7.41 2.76
CA ASP A 77 -3.66 -8.19 2.18
C ASP A 77 -3.92 -9.68 2.45
N GLY A 78 -4.59 -10.33 1.49
CA GLY A 78 -5.07 -11.71 1.63
C GLY A 78 -6.07 -11.87 2.79
N PRO A 79 -5.78 -12.72 3.80
CA PRO A 79 -6.66 -12.91 4.95
C PRO A 79 -6.57 -11.77 5.97
N LYS A 80 -5.50 -10.97 5.94
CA LYS A 80 -5.26 -9.93 6.95
C LYS A 80 -5.87 -8.61 6.52
N THR A 81 -6.51 -7.93 7.47
CA THR A 81 -7.06 -6.59 7.26
C THR A 81 -6.40 -5.60 8.20
N TYR A 82 -5.96 -4.48 7.65
CA TYR A 82 -5.26 -3.39 8.33
C TYR A 82 -6.01 -2.09 8.11
N THR A 83 -5.81 -1.12 9.00
CA THR A 83 -6.31 0.24 8.81
C THR A 83 -5.15 1.15 8.43
N LEU A 84 -5.30 1.92 7.35
CA LEU A 84 -4.34 2.92 6.92
C LEU A 84 -4.21 4.00 7.98
N THR A 85 -3.03 4.14 8.54
CA THR A 85 -2.68 5.26 9.42
C THR A 85 -2.17 6.43 8.62
N ASP A 86 -1.53 6.17 7.47
CA ASP A 86 -1.04 7.18 6.56
C ASP A 86 -0.95 6.67 5.12
N ALA A 87 -1.06 7.59 4.16
CA ALA A 87 -0.93 7.32 2.73
C ALA A 87 -0.23 8.51 2.05
N SER A 88 0.98 8.26 1.54
CA SER A 88 1.80 9.27 0.89
C SER A 88 1.91 9.02 -0.61
N PRO A 89 1.57 9.98 -1.47
CA PRO A 89 1.74 9.85 -2.92
C PRO A 89 3.23 9.86 -3.28
N VAL A 90 3.61 9.05 -4.27
CA VAL A 90 4.97 8.97 -4.79
C VAL A 90 4.98 9.53 -6.21
N PHE A 91 5.64 10.66 -6.40
CA PHE A 91 5.77 11.32 -7.71
C PHE A 91 7.13 11.03 -8.35
N ASP A 92 7.14 10.86 -9.67
CA ASP A 92 8.33 10.89 -10.52
C ASP A 92 8.20 12.04 -11.51
N ARG A 93 9.06 13.05 -11.41
CA ARG A 93 9.07 14.23 -12.30
C ARG A 93 7.69 14.88 -12.48
N GLY A 94 6.89 14.92 -11.40
CA GLY A 94 5.54 15.49 -11.39
C GLY A 94 4.41 14.51 -11.75
N THR A 95 4.72 13.30 -12.21
CA THR A 95 3.71 12.26 -12.48
C THR A 95 3.52 11.35 -11.27
N LEU A 96 2.28 11.15 -10.83
CA LEU A 96 1.97 10.18 -9.77
C LEU A 96 2.31 8.76 -10.26
N CYS A 97 3.23 8.10 -9.54
CA CYS A 97 3.73 6.78 -9.90
C CYS A 97 3.24 5.67 -8.98
N GLY A 98 2.86 6.03 -7.76
CA GLY A 98 2.35 5.08 -6.79
C GLY A 98 2.05 5.73 -5.46
N TRP A 99 1.82 4.89 -4.46
CA TRP A 99 1.59 5.31 -3.09
C TRP A 99 2.44 4.49 -2.13
N THR A 100 2.91 5.14 -1.08
CA THR A 100 3.44 4.48 0.11
C THR A 100 2.36 4.50 1.17
N LEU A 101 1.95 3.32 1.60
CA LEU A 101 0.86 3.10 2.54
C LEU A 101 1.45 2.61 3.86
N ILE A 102 1.04 3.25 4.95
CA ILE A 102 1.35 2.80 6.31
C ILE A 102 0.03 2.35 6.90
N ALA A 103 -0.02 1.08 7.29
CA ALA A 103 -1.19 0.50 7.92
C ALA A 103 -0.81 -0.07 9.28
N SER A 104 -1.74 -0.03 10.22
CA SER A 104 -1.59 -0.63 11.53
C SER A 104 -2.81 -1.47 11.87
N GLY A 105 -2.67 -2.36 12.84
CA GLY A 105 -3.64 -3.42 13.08
C GLY A 105 -3.28 -4.66 12.28
N GLY A 106 -4.25 -5.52 12.01
CA GLY A 106 -4.00 -6.86 11.47
C GLY A 106 -4.49 -7.91 12.45
N SER A 107 -5.75 -8.30 12.29
CA SER A 107 -6.34 -9.50 12.89
C SER A 107 -6.22 -10.66 11.90
#